data_AF-A0A3D3ZY35-F1
#
_entry.id   AF-A0A3D3ZY35-F1
#
_cell.length_a   1.000
_cell.length_b   1.000
_cell.length_c   1.000
_cell.angle_alpha   90.00
_cell.angle_beta   90.00
_cell.angle_gamma   90.00
#
_symmetry.space_group_name_H-M   'P 1'
#
loop_
_entity.id
_entity.type
_entity.pdbx_description
1 polymer ?
#
loop_
_entity_poly.entity_id
_entity_poly.type
_entity_poly.pdbx_seq_one_letter_code
_entity_poly.pdbx_strand_id
1 'polypeptide(L)' 'FHGGMGYMRETPVERMSRDARVQAIGGGATEVMLEEVAKRM' A
#
# COMPACT_ATOMS: atom_id res chain seq x y z
N PHE A 1 -4.43 8.24 15.42
CA PHE A 1 -4.16 6.82 15.78
C PHE A 1 -2.79 6.59 16.40
N HIS A 2 -1.64 7.05 15.85
CA HIS A 2 -0.31 6.80 16.47
C HIS A 2 0.58 8.04 16.69
N GLY A 3 0.21 9.22 16.18
CA GLY A 3 0.99 10.46 16.37
C GLY A 3 2.44 10.34 15.86
N GLY A 4 3.36 11.06 16.50
CA GLY A 4 4.79 11.02 16.17
C GLY A 4 5.41 9.62 16.28
N MET A 5 4.87 8.77 17.17
CA MET A 5 5.33 7.39 17.32
C MET A 5 5.17 6.58 16.03
N GLY A 6 4.16 6.88 15.20
CA GLY A 6 3.94 6.19 13.93
C GLY A 6 5.05 6.38 12.89
N TYR A 7 5.96 7.34 13.09
CA TYR A 7 7.12 7.58 12.22
C TYR A 7 8.42 6.98 12.78
N MET A 8 8.40 6.49 14.01
CA MET A 8 9.57 5.92 14.66
C MET A 8 9.74 4.48 14.21
N ARG A 9 10.93 4.11 13.70
CA ARG A 9 11.27 2.77 13.20
C ARG A 9 11.13 1.65 14.24
N GLU A 10 11.10 2.01 15.52
CA GLU A 10 10.92 1.07 16.64
C GLU A 10 9.46 0.63 16.81
N THR A 11 8.52 1.31 16.13
CA THR A 11 7.11 0.92 16.15
C THR A 11 6.77 0.00 14.98
N PRO A 12 6.00 -1.07 15.19
CA PRO A 12 5.60 -1.98 14.10
C PRO A 12 4.82 -1.28 12.97
N VAL A 13 4.04 -0.23 13.30
CA VAL A 13 3.19 0.48 12.33
C VAL A 13 4.00 1.20 11.25
N GLU A 14 5.20 1.70 11.58
CA GLU A 14 6.09 2.34 10.62
C GLU A 14 6.50 1.34 9.52
N ARG A 15 6.93 0.14 9.93
CA ARG A 15 7.32 -0.92 9.01
C ARG A 15 6.12 -1.41 8.19
N MET A 16 4.99 -1.68 8.84
CA MET A 16 3.78 -2.16 8.15
C MET A 16 3.31 -1.16 7.08
N SER A 17 3.39 0.14 7.34
CA SER A 17 3.05 1.19 6.36
C SER A 17 3.97 1.13 5.14
N ARG A 18 5.28 0.94 5.34
CA ARG A 18 6.24 0.78 4.23
C ARG A 18 5.99 -0.50 3.44
N ASP A 19 5.77 -1.62 4.12
CA ASP A 19 5.54 -2.92 3.51
C ASP A 19 4.24 -2.92 2.68
N ALA A 20 3.17 -2.30 3.18
CA ALA A 20 1.89 -2.20 2.48
C ALA A 20 1.99 -1.43 1.16
N ARG A 21 2.95 -0.51 1.00
CA ARG A 21 3.08 0.31 -0.22
C ARG A 21 3.32 -0.52 -1.49
N VAL A 22 3.97 -1.68 -1.37
CA VAL A 22 4.20 -2.55 -2.54
C VAL A 22 2.91 -3.17 -3.07
N GLN A 23 1.85 -3.25 -2.26
CA GLN A 23 0.58 -3.90 -2.65
C GLN A 23 -0.13 -3.18 -3.81
N ALA A 24 0.11 -1.88 -3.99
CA ALA A 24 -0.43 -1.12 -5.12
C ALA A 24 0.32 -1.37 -6.45
N ILE A 25 1.38 -2.19 -6.43
CA ILE A 25 2.27 -2.44 -7.58
C ILE A 25 2.39 -3.94 -7.85
N GLY A 26 2.67 -4.73 -6.80
CA GLY A 26 2.89 -6.17 -6.90
C GLY A 26 1.62 -6.91 -7.33
N GLY A 27 1.76 -7.82 -8.30
CA GLY A 27 0.62 -8.58 -8.85
C GLY A 27 -0.22 -7.79 -9.87
N GLY A 28 0.17 -6.55 -10.19
CA GLY A 28 -0.52 -5.65 -11.11
C GLY A 28 -0.67 -4.29 -10.46
N ALA A 29 -0.14 -3.25 -11.11
CA ALA A 29 -0.30 -1.89 -10.62
C ALA A 29 -1.78 -1.51 -10.56
N THR A 30 -2.18 -0.70 -9.57
CA THR A 30 -3.58 -0.29 -9.38
C THR A 30 -4.21 0.22 -10.68
N GLU A 31 -3.50 1.04 -11.44
CA GLU A 31 -3.98 1.60 -12.71
C GLU A 31 -4.25 0.50 -13.75
N VAL A 32 -3.38 -0.52 -13.81
CA VAL A 32 -3.55 -1.68 -14.71
C VAL A 32 -4.73 -2.53 -14.28
N MET A 33 -4.91 -2.74 -12.97
CA MET A 33 -6.04 -3.50 -12.44
C MET A 33 -7.37 -2.78 -12.73
N LEU A 34 -7.41 -1.46 -12.58
CA LEU A 34 -8.57 -0.64 -12.92
C LEU A 34 -8.88 -0.67 -14.42
N GLU A 35 -7.84 -0.61 -15.27
CA GLU A 35 -8.00 -0.77 -16.71
C GLU A 35 -8.57 -2.15 -17.08
N GLU A 36 -8.08 -3.22 -16.44
CA GLU A 36 -8.57 -4.58 -16.68
C GLU A 36 -10.03 -4.76 -16.24
N VAL A 37 -10.44 -4.15 -15.12
CA VAL A 37 -11.84 -4.12 -14.72
C VAL A 37 -12.69 -3.37 -15.74
N ALA A 38 -12.22 -2.20 -16.23
CA ALA A 38 -12.94 -1.41 -17.21
C ALA A 38 -13.14 -2.13 -18.55
N LYS A 39 -12.20 -2.99 -18.97
CA LYS A 39 -12.33 -3.85 -20.16
C LYS A 39 -13.39 -4.95 -20.03
N ARG A 40 -13.75 -5.32 -18.79
CA ARG A 40 -14.68 -6.41 -18.47
C ARG A 40 -16.09 -5.91 -18.11
N MET A 41 -16.29 -4.60 -18.11
CA MET A 41 -17.60 -3.94 -18.01
C MET A 41 -18.17 -3.70 -19.40
#